data_AF-A0A8D8ETC1-F1
#
_entry.id   AF-A0A8D8ETC1-F1
#
_cell.length_a   1.000
_cell.length_b   1.000
_cell.length_c   1.000
_cell.angle_alpha   90.00
_cell.angle_beta   90.00
_cell.angle_gamma   90.00
#
_symmetry.space_group_name_H-M   'P 1'
#
loop_
_entity.id
_entity.type
_entity.pdbx_description
1 polymer ?
#
loop_
_entity_poly.entity_id
_entity_poly.type
_entity_poly.pdbx_seq_one_letter_code
_entity_poly.pdbx_strand_id
1 'polypeptide(L)'
;MGMPRDAFTNTNVTWERNNDKYTGKIVVAVLLPLQSTVRDKVFGQPMTNVKLAKRSAAFEACRKLYEAGELNDHLIPIDSKRQLANVSEVYFRHWKQFEEESAKQAGTQKNVRNHQIRYPSQTSGCCPQPGKPCYIYVLRIAAGFNSDVQNENIETFHTLYSSENNFGIMTTKPLPVLARMKFFVSLGLINVHLDPTPIRVENAGSDADLTALKQFQLMLFRDVLRLWKEFLVLDSSNEANSFLVVPLAQSRQIDWQVVKDFPFLAQPSELSTVARSRMVFDAKQYRHRVILPWYRTDRERAYVVTAVHEHLTPGSPFPNEKYQTYEDYFGTVYGQQICNKNQFLIEVKGI
;
A
#
# COMPACT_ATOMS: atom_id res chain seq x y z
N MET A 1 27.73 1.84 -25.25
CA MET A 1 26.81 1.23 -24.26
C MET A 1 27.01 1.95 -22.94
N GLY A 2 25.95 2.53 -22.37
CA GLY A 2 26.00 3.13 -21.03
C GLY A 2 25.61 2.11 -19.97
N MET A 3 26.03 2.32 -18.72
CA MET A 3 25.57 1.51 -17.59
C MET A 3 24.05 1.66 -17.40
N PRO A 4 23.37 0.64 -16.83
CA PRO A 4 21.96 0.73 -16.49
C PRO A 4 21.69 1.95 -15.60
N ARG A 5 20.66 2.74 -15.93
CA ARG A 5 20.26 3.93 -15.17
C ARG A 5 18.77 3.94 -14.94
N ASP A 6 18.33 4.44 -13.79
CA ASP A 6 16.95 4.84 -13.59
C ASP A 6 16.75 6.32 -13.97
N ALA A 7 15.56 6.86 -13.77
CA ALA A 7 15.25 8.26 -14.08
C ALA A 7 15.92 9.28 -13.13
N PHE A 8 16.45 8.84 -11.99
CA PHE A 8 16.92 9.69 -10.89
C PHE A 8 18.44 9.63 -10.70
N THR A 9 19.14 8.68 -11.34
CA THR A 9 20.57 8.43 -11.16
C THR A 9 21.39 8.81 -12.39
N ASN A 10 22.38 9.68 -12.20
CA ASN A 10 23.33 10.04 -13.25
C ASN A 10 24.46 9.01 -13.32
N THR A 11 24.72 8.47 -14.52
CA THR A 11 25.77 7.46 -14.77
C THR A 11 27.10 8.07 -15.21
N ASN A 12 27.27 9.38 -15.06
CA ASN A 12 28.50 10.04 -15.42
C ASN A 12 29.60 9.83 -14.36
N VAL A 13 30.79 9.48 -14.84
CA VAL A 13 32.01 9.50 -14.02
C VAL A 13 32.34 10.95 -13.68
N THR A 14 32.59 11.23 -12.41
CA THR A 14 33.03 12.55 -11.94
C THR A 14 34.50 12.50 -11.54
N TRP A 15 35.19 13.63 -11.60
CA TRP A 15 36.60 13.71 -11.22
C TRP A 15 36.89 15.05 -10.54
N GLU A 16 37.82 15.01 -9.60
CA GLU A 16 38.27 16.16 -8.82
C GLU A 16 39.77 16.33 -8.99
N ARG A 17 40.22 17.58 -9.11
CA ARG A 17 41.63 17.93 -9.19
C ARG A 17 42.15 18.33 -7.82
N ASN A 18 43.19 17.65 -7.36
CA ASN A 18 43.94 18.02 -6.18
C ASN A 18 45.36 18.43 -6.57
N ASN A 19 45.74 19.66 -6.28
CA ASN A 19 47.12 20.12 -6.48
C ASN A 19 47.90 19.81 -5.21
N ASP A 20 48.98 19.05 -5.36
CA ASP A 20 49.91 18.82 -4.25
C ASP A 20 50.70 20.11 -4.00
N LYS A 21 50.51 20.71 -2.82
CA LYS A 21 51.09 21.99 -2.43
C LYS A 21 52.62 21.93 -2.28
N TYR A 22 53.20 20.74 -2.10
CA TYR A 22 54.63 20.58 -1.81
C TYR A 22 55.46 20.26 -3.04
N THR A 23 54.91 19.49 -3.98
CA THR A 23 55.65 19.02 -5.16
C THR A 23 55.30 19.76 -6.45
N GLY A 24 54.25 20.59 -6.44
CA GLY A 24 53.72 21.25 -7.64
C GLY A 24 53.07 20.27 -8.64
N LYS A 25 52.98 18.98 -8.29
CA LYS A 25 52.37 17.94 -9.13
C LYS A 25 50.86 17.90 -8.93
N ILE A 26 50.17 17.40 -9.96
CA ILE A 26 48.71 17.33 -10.03
C ILE A 26 48.29 15.89 -9.76
N VAL A 27 47.38 15.70 -8.81
CA VAL A 27 46.69 14.44 -8.53
C VAL A 27 45.23 14.59 -8.94
N VAL A 28 44.65 13.55 -9.53
CA VAL A 28 43.23 13.50 -9.87
C VAL A 28 42.58 12.38 -9.10
N ALA A 29 41.42 12.65 -8.51
CA ALA A 29 40.53 11.65 -7.94
C ALA A 29 39.38 11.41 -8.91
N VAL A 30 39.06 10.15 -9.20
CA VAL A 30 37.92 9.73 -10.01
C VAL A 30 36.89 9.08 -9.11
N LEU A 31 35.62 9.46 -9.28
CA LEU A 31 34.48 8.84 -8.60
C LEU A 31 33.57 8.21 -9.66
N LEU A 32 33.41 6.90 -9.55
CA LEU A 32 32.53 6.14 -10.43
C LEU A 32 31.06 6.33 -10.00
N PRO A 33 30.11 6.11 -10.92
CA PRO A 33 28.68 6.18 -10.60
C PRO A 33 28.25 5.20 -9.53
N LEU A 34 27.10 5.47 -8.90
CA LEU A 34 26.54 4.67 -7.81
C LEU A 34 26.32 3.20 -8.17
N GLN A 35 26.13 2.90 -9.46
CA GLN A 35 25.95 1.56 -9.98
C GLN A 35 27.24 0.73 -10.02
N SER A 36 28.41 1.36 -9.87
CA SER A 36 29.69 0.65 -9.83
C SER A 36 29.91 -0.02 -8.47
N THR A 37 30.59 -1.17 -8.47
CA THR A 37 31.04 -1.85 -7.25
C THR A 37 32.12 -1.06 -6.51
N VAL A 38 32.92 -0.27 -7.22
CA VAL A 38 33.93 0.61 -6.63
C VAL A 38 33.30 1.96 -6.33
N ARG A 39 32.86 2.14 -5.08
CA ARG A 39 32.17 3.35 -4.60
C ARG A 39 33.09 4.45 -4.10
N ASP A 40 34.32 4.10 -3.73
CA ASP A 40 35.27 5.04 -3.15
C ASP A 40 35.92 5.92 -4.22
N LYS A 41 36.35 7.13 -3.81
CA LYS A 41 37.19 7.99 -4.65
C LYS A 41 38.52 7.27 -4.95
N VAL A 42 38.85 7.15 -6.23
CA VAL A 42 40.10 6.52 -6.68
C VAL A 42 41.11 7.59 -7.05
N PHE A 43 42.22 7.63 -6.33
CA PHE A 43 43.29 8.59 -6.55
C PHE A 43 44.33 8.05 -7.53
N GLY A 44 44.69 8.85 -8.53
CA GLY A 44 45.84 8.59 -9.39
C GLY A 44 47.17 8.99 -8.74
N GLN A 45 48.27 8.71 -9.43
CA GLN A 45 49.59 9.15 -9.02
C GLN A 45 49.84 10.63 -9.36
N PRO A 46 50.74 11.32 -8.62
CA PRO A 46 51.10 12.72 -8.90
C PRO A 46 51.80 12.87 -10.27
N MET A 47 51.21 13.69 -11.14
CA MET A 47 51.67 13.88 -12.53
C MET A 47 51.96 15.35 -12.85
N THR A 48 52.72 15.60 -13.91
CA THR A 48 53.14 16.94 -14.34
C THR A 48 52.03 17.73 -15.03
N ASN A 49 51.06 17.07 -15.64
CA ASN A 49 49.94 17.72 -16.31
C ASN A 49 48.61 17.01 -16.01
N VAL A 50 47.51 17.74 -16.20
CA VAL A 50 46.15 17.24 -15.89
C VAL A 50 45.78 16.02 -16.72
N LYS A 51 46.23 15.95 -17.98
CA LYS A 51 45.89 14.84 -18.89
C LYS A 51 46.52 13.53 -18.42
N LEU A 52 47.77 13.57 -17.97
CA LEU A 52 48.49 12.43 -17.37
C LEU A 52 47.90 12.08 -16.00
N ALA A 53 47.56 13.06 -15.17
CA ALA A 53 46.92 12.82 -13.88
C ALA A 53 45.57 12.08 -14.03
N LYS A 54 44.73 12.52 -14.99
CA LYS A 54 43.47 11.83 -15.33
C LYS A 54 43.71 10.40 -15.82
N ARG A 55 44.70 10.19 -16.68
CA ARG A 55 45.05 8.84 -17.18
C ARG A 55 45.52 7.93 -16.04
N SER A 56 46.33 8.46 -15.11
CA SER A 56 46.78 7.71 -13.94
C SER A 56 45.62 7.33 -13.02
N ALA A 57 44.71 8.27 -12.73
CA ALA A 57 43.53 7.98 -11.93
C ALA A 57 42.57 6.98 -12.60
N ALA A 58 42.39 7.08 -13.93
CA ALA A 58 41.62 6.10 -14.69
C ALA A 58 42.25 4.70 -14.68
N PHE A 59 43.58 4.61 -14.76
CA PHE A 59 44.30 3.34 -14.67
C PHE A 59 44.13 2.68 -13.29
N GLU A 60 44.28 3.45 -12.21
CA GLU A 60 44.02 2.96 -10.86
C GLU A 60 42.56 2.53 -10.67
N ALA A 61 41.60 3.24 -11.30
CA ALA A 61 40.19 2.83 -11.30
C ALA A 61 39.99 1.50 -12.04
N CYS A 62 40.64 1.29 -13.20
CA CYS A 62 40.62 0.01 -13.89
C CYS A 62 41.23 -1.11 -13.03
N ARG A 63 42.32 -0.84 -12.30
CA ARG A 63 42.93 -1.83 -11.40
C ARG A 63 41.94 -2.26 -10.31
N LYS A 64 41.30 -1.29 -9.63
CA LYS A 64 40.27 -1.58 -8.63
C LYS A 64 39.07 -2.33 -9.20
N LEU A 65 38.63 -1.99 -10.42
CA LEU A 65 37.54 -2.70 -11.10
C LEU A 65 37.93 -4.14 -11.46
N TYR A 66 39.18 -4.38 -11.85
CA TYR A 66 39.70 -5.73 -12.07
C TYR A 66 39.78 -6.54 -10.76
N GLU A 67 40.31 -5.94 -9.70
CA GLU A 67 40.34 -6.54 -8.35
C GLU A 67 38.92 -6.85 -7.83
N ALA A 68 37.93 -6.02 -8.17
CA ALA A 68 36.51 -6.25 -7.86
C ALA A 68 35.83 -7.27 -8.79
N GLY A 69 36.53 -7.80 -9.79
CA GLY A 69 35.99 -8.78 -10.74
C GLY A 69 35.01 -8.22 -11.77
N GLU A 70 35.03 -6.91 -12.05
CA GLU A 70 34.20 -6.27 -13.09
C GLU A 70 34.89 -6.23 -14.47
N LEU A 71 36.22 -6.39 -14.50
CA LEU A 71 37.02 -6.51 -15.71
C LEU A 71 37.62 -7.91 -15.81
N ASN A 72 37.76 -8.45 -17.02
CA ASN A 72 38.48 -9.71 -17.27
C ASN A 72 40.01 -9.49 -17.44
N ASP A 73 40.76 -10.57 -17.66
CA ASP A 73 42.24 -10.54 -17.80
C ASP A 73 42.74 -9.71 -19.00
N HIS A 74 41.85 -9.38 -19.94
CA HIS A 74 42.14 -8.50 -21.06
C HIS A 74 41.67 -7.06 -20.81
N LEU A 75 41.30 -6.72 -19.57
CA LEU A 75 40.75 -5.43 -19.14
C LEU A 75 39.46 -5.02 -19.87
N ILE A 76 38.70 -6.00 -20.32
CA ILE A 76 37.40 -5.80 -20.97
C ILE A 76 36.30 -5.98 -19.90
N PRO A 77 35.26 -5.13 -19.88
CA PRO A 77 34.12 -5.30 -18.98
C PRO A 77 33.51 -6.69 -19.12
N ILE A 78 33.19 -7.31 -17.98
CA ILE A 78 32.50 -8.60 -17.97
C ILE A 78 31.09 -8.40 -18.54
N ASP A 79 30.73 -9.19 -19.55
CA ASP A 79 29.40 -9.16 -20.13
C ASP A 79 28.36 -9.61 -19.10
N SER A 80 27.18 -8.99 -19.17
CA SER A 80 25.95 -9.35 -18.46
C SER A 80 25.70 -10.85 -18.35
N LYS A 81 26.01 -11.62 -19.41
CA LYS A 81 25.89 -13.09 -19.42
C LYS A 81 26.85 -13.79 -18.45
N ARG A 82 28.10 -13.35 -18.38
CA ARG A 82 29.10 -13.90 -17.46
C ARG A 82 28.79 -13.49 -16.02
N GLN A 83 28.35 -12.25 -15.81
CA GLN A 83 27.92 -11.79 -14.49
C GLN A 83 26.72 -12.60 -13.99
N LEU A 84 25.75 -12.90 -14.87
CA LEU A 84 24.61 -13.77 -14.57
C LEU A 84 25.06 -15.18 -14.17
N ALA A 85 26.06 -15.75 -14.86
CA ALA A 85 26.62 -17.06 -14.52
C ALA A 85 27.34 -17.07 -13.16
N ASN A 86 28.03 -15.98 -12.79
CA ASN A 86 28.69 -15.89 -11.49
C ASN A 86 27.70 -15.82 -10.33
N VAL A 87 26.53 -15.22 -10.54
CA VAL A 87 25.52 -15.03 -9.49
C VAL A 87 24.39 -16.08 -9.54
N SER A 88 24.36 -16.95 -10.56
CA SER A 88 23.32 -17.97 -10.72
C SER A 88 23.33 -18.99 -9.59
N GLU A 89 24.52 -19.38 -9.13
CA GLU A 89 24.70 -20.27 -8.00
C GLU A 89 24.25 -19.67 -6.67
N VAL A 90 24.03 -18.35 -6.57
CA VAL A 90 23.60 -17.70 -5.33
C VAL A 90 22.11 -17.38 -5.38
N TYR A 91 21.65 -16.69 -6.42
CA TYR A 91 20.27 -16.21 -6.51
C TYR A 91 19.34 -17.14 -7.29
N PHE A 92 19.89 -18.02 -8.12
CA PHE A 92 19.13 -18.87 -9.05
C PHE A 92 19.37 -20.38 -8.81
N ARG A 93 19.77 -20.78 -7.59
CA ARG A 93 19.96 -22.20 -7.23
C ARG A 93 18.75 -23.08 -7.57
N HIS A 94 17.56 -22.61 -7.25
CA HIS A 94 16.31 -23.31 -7.54
C HIS A 94 15.96 -23.31 -9.04
N TRP A 95 16.64 -22.51 -9.87
CA TRP A 95 16.35 -22.40 -11.31
C TRP A 95 17.04 -23.47 -12.15
N LYS A 96 18.13 -24.08 -11.66
CA LYS A 96 18.82 -25.20 -12.32
C LYS A 96 17.88 -26.39 -12.57
N GLN A 97 16.94 -26.61 -11.67
CA GLN A 97 15.90 -27.65 -11.80
C GLN A 97 14.97 -27.43 -13.00
N PHE A 98 15.03 -26.25 -13.64
CA PHE A 98 14.20 -25.86 -14.78
C PHE A 98 15.02 -25.47 -16.02
N GLU A 99 16.35 -25.68 -16.02
CA GLU A 99 17.21 -25.40 -17.19
C GLU A 99 17.01 -26.42 -18.31
N GLU A 100 16.78 -27.69 -17.97
CA GLU A 100 16.62 -28.78 -18.95
C GLU A 100 15.36 -28.63 -19.84
N GLU A 101 14.34 -27.90 -19.37
CA GLU A 101 13.04 -27.79 -20.07
C GLU A 101 12.95 -26.59 -21.03
N SER A 102 13.93 -25.68 -21.08
CA SER A 102 13.77 -24.42 -21.80
C SER A 102 14.93 -24.08 -22.73
N ALA A 103 14.74 -24.31 -24.03
CA ALA A 103 15.64 -23.81 -25.09
C ALA A 103 15.67 -22.28 -25.24
N LYS A 104 14.98 -21.53 -24.35
CA LYS A 104 14.85 -20.07 -24.42
C LYS A 104 15.77 -19.42 -23.40
N GLN A 105 16.59 -18.48 -23.87
CA GLN A 105 17.53 -17.74 -23.02
C GLN A 105 16.80 -17.03 -21.86
N ALA A 106 17.24 -17.27 -20.63
CA ALA A 106 16.76 -16.60 -19.42
C ALA A 106 16.90 -15.07 -19.54
N GLY A 107 15.92 -14.33 -19.02
CA GLY A 107 15.89 -12.86 -19.07
C GLY A 107 15.37 -12.24 -20.37
N THR A 108 14.93 -13.05 -21.34
CA THR A 108 14.26 -12.54 -22.56
C THR A 108 12.74 -12.54 -22.39
N GLN A 109 12.04 -11.57 -23.02
CA GLN A 109 10.57 -11.52 -23.02
C GLN A 109 9.91 -12.81 -23.56
N LYS A 110 10.65 -13.63 -24.31
CA LYS A 110 10.18 -14.90 -24.87
C LYS A 110 10.21 -16.06 -23.87
N ASN A 111 10.90 -15.93 -22.74
CA ASN A 111 10.99 -16.93 -21.68
C ASN A 111 9.98 -16.62 -20.57
N VAL A 112 8.69 -16.77 -20.90
CA VAL A 112 7.59 -16.69 -19.93
C VAL A 112 7.40 -18.07 -19.30
N ARG A 113 7.56 -18.15 -17.98
CA ARG A 113 7.37 -19.38 -17.20
C ARG A 113 6.14 -19.25 -16.33
N ASN A 114 5.14 -20.07 -16.63
CA ASN A 114 3.96 -20.18 -15.79
C ASN A 114 4.34 -21.03 -14.57
N HIS A 115 4.03 -20.55 -13.37
CA HIS A 115 4.15 -21.33 -12.15
C HIS A 115 2.77 -21.45 -11.53
N GLN A 116 2.48 -22.61 -10.93
CA GLN A 116 1.24 -22.79 -10.20
C GLN A 116 1.28 -21.94 -8.94
N ILE A 117 0.24 -21.12 -8.73
CA ILE A 117 0.07 -20.35 -7.50
C ILE A 117 -0.09 -21.37 -6.36
N ARG A 118 0.78 -21.28 -5.35
CA ARG A 118 0.70 -22.10 -4.13
C ARG A 118 0.34 -21.21 -2.95
N TYR A 119 -0.59 -21.68 -2.14
CA TYR A 119 -0.99 -21.02 -0.91
C TYR A 119 -0.27 -21.66 0.30
N PRO A 120 -0.01 -20.89 1.37
CA PRO A 120 0.54 -21.44 2.59
C PRO A 120 -0.38 -22.52 3.17
N SER A 121 0.21 -23.61 3.69
CA SER A 121 -0.56 -24.71 4.29
C SER A 121 -1.40 -24.28 5.51
N GLN A 122 -1.04 -23.15 6.11
CA GLN A 122 -1.74 -22.51 7.22
C GLN A 122 -3.04 -21.82 6.78
N THR A 123 -3.15 -21.36 5.52
CA THR A 123 -4.37 -20.72 5.01
C THR A 123 -5.29 -21.69 4.25
N SER A 124 -4.83 -22.91 4.02
CA SER A 124 -5.60 -24.00 3.41
C SER A 124 -6.29 -24.86 4.44
N GLY A 125 -7.53 -25.31 4.20
CA GLY A 125 -8.25 -26.21 5.13
C GLY A 125 -8.37 -25.68 6.56
N CYS A 126 -8.56 -24.36 6.71
CA CYS A 126 -8.47 -23.64 7.98
C CYS A 126 -9.76 -22.89 8.35
N CYS A 127 -10.85 -23.13 7.61
CA CYS A 127 -12.16 -22.55 7.89
C CYS A 127 -12.66 -22.96 9.28
N PRO A 128 -13.12 -22.00 10.12
CA PRO A 128 -13.78 -22.28 11.37
C PRO A 128 -14.99 -23.23 11.19
N GLN A 129 -15.18 -24.14 12.15
CA GLN A 129 -16.25 -25.14 12.14
C GLN A 129 -17.09 -25.06 13.42
N PRO A 130 -18.40 -25.32 13.37
CA PRO A 130 -19.26 -25.23 14.54
C PRO A 130 -18.77 -26.10 15.69
N GLY A 131 -18.76 -25.56 16.91
CA GLY A 131 -18.36 -26.30 18.11
C GLY A 131 -16.87 -26.60 18.24
N LYS A 132 -16.02 -26.18 17.28
CA LYS A 132 -14.57 -26.45 17.31
C LYS A 132 -13.78 -25.22 17.77
N PRO A 133 -12.60 -25.42 18.38
CA PRO A 133 -11.74 -24.33 18.76
C PRO A 133 -11.12 -23.64 17.53
N CYS A 134 -10.87 -22.35 17.64
CA CYS A 134 -10.20 -21.55 16.63
C CYS A 134 -9.41 -20.39 17.25
N TYR A 135 -8.67 -19.71 16.40
CA TYR A 135 -7.82 -18.56 16.72
C TYR A 135 -8.33 -17.33 15.98
N ILE A 136 -8.29 -16.17 16.63
CA ILE A 136 -8.52 -14.88 16.00
C ILE A 136 -7.26 -14.04 16.14
N TYR A 137 -6.61 -13.74 15.01
CA TYR A 137 -5.45 -12.86 14.94
C TYR A 137 -5.91 -11.43 14.64
N VAL A 138 -5.62 -10.49 15.52
CA VAL A 138 -6.07 -9.09 15.40
C VAL A 138 -5.24 -8.36 14.34
N LEU A 139 -5.89 -7.76 13.33
CA LEU A 139 -5.25 -6.89 12.35
C LEU A 139 -5.15 -5.48 12.92
N ARG A 140 -3.94 -5.09 13.34
CA ARG A 140 -3.65 -3.77 13.88
C ARG A 140 -3.21 -2.83 12.76
N ILE A 141 -3.92 -1.71 12.65
CA ILE A 141 -3.55 -0.56 11.84
C ILE A 141 -3.25 0.59 12.80
N ALA A 142 -2.27 1.42 12.48
CA ALA A 142 -1.95 2.63 13.23
C ALA A 142 -1.44 3.73 12.29
N ALA A 143 -1.87 4.96 12.55
CA ALA A 143 -1.32 6.13 11.86
C ALA A 143 0.17 6.28 12.19
N GLY A 144 1.01 6.41 11.16
CA GLY A 144 2.43 6.72 11.29
C GLY A 144 2.74 8.21 11.03
N PHE A 145 1.71 9.02 10.81
CA PHE A 145 1.78 10.48 10.72
C PHE A 145 1.22 11.11 12.00
N ASN A 146 1.68 12.31 12.33
CA ASN A 146 1.24 13.00 13.55
C ASN A 146 -0.19 13.52 13.41
N SER A 147 -0.95 13.47 14.50
CA SER A 147 -2.21 14.20 14.61
C SER A 147 -1.98 15.71 14.51
N ASP A 148 -2.90 16.42 13.86
CA ASP A 148 -2.90 17.88 13.79
C ASP A 148 -4.28 18.41 14.18
N VAL A 149 -4.35 19.04 15.35
CA VAL A 149 -5.60 19.58 15.92
C VAL A 149 -6.13 20.77 15.12
N GLN A 150 -5.27 21.44 14.34
CA GLN A 150 -5.71 22.54 13.46
C GLN A 150 -6.32 22.02 12.16
N ASN A 151 -6.16 20.73 11.86
CA ASN A 151 -6.61 20.13 10.62
C ASN A 151 -7.52 18.92 10.91
N GLU A 152 -8.83 19.17 10.95
CA GLU A 152 -9.86 18.16 11.27
C GLU A 152 -9.79 16.93 10.36
N ASN A 153 -9.32 17.07 9.11
CA ASN A 153 -9.11 15.95 8.19
C ASN A 153 -7.96 15.05 8.67
N ILE A 154 -6.82 15.62 9.06
CA ILE A 154 -5.71 14.83 9.62
C ILE A 154 -6.13 14.16 10.92
N GLU A 155 -6.79 14.90 11.82
CA GLU A 155 -7.28 14.39 13.10
C GLU A 155 -8.30 13.24 12.92
N THR A 156 -9.26 13.39 12.01
CA THR A 156 -10.25 12.36 11.68
C THR A 156 -9.58 11.07 11.24
N PHE A 157 -8.68 11.13 10.27
CA PHE A 157 -8.01 9.92 9.76
C PHE A 157 -7.01 9.34 10.77
N HIS A 158 -6.35 10.19 11.57
CA HIS A 158 -5.51 9.71 12.67
C HIS A 158 -6.34 8.89 13.67
N THR A 159 -7.53 9.38 14.03
CA THR A 159 -8.48 8.69 14.93
C THR A 159 -9.00 7.40 14.31
N LEU A 160 -9.43 7.43 13.05
CA LEU A 160 -9.95 6.24 12.35
C LEU A 160 -8.89 5.14 12.24
N TYR A 161 -7.64 5.48 11.89
CA TYR A 161 -6.56 4.50 11.82
C TYR A 161 -6.08 4.00 13.19
N SER A 162 -6.28 4.77 14.25
CA SER A 162 -5.88 4.41 15.61
C SER A 162 -7.02 3.80 16.43
N SER A 163 -8.17 3.56 15.80
CA SER A 163 -9.34 2.95 16.43
C SER A 163 -9.04 1.55 16.98
N GLU A 164 -9.56 1.25 18.17
CA GLU A 164 -9.50 -0.11 18.73
C GLU A 164 -10.46 -1.08 18.05
N ASN A 165 -11.49 -0.57 17.36
CA ASN A 165 -12.34 -1.39 16.50
C ASN A 165 -11.59 -1.65 15.19
N ASN A 166 -11.35 -2.93 14.89
CA ASN A 166 -10.58 -3.37 13.73
C ASN A 166 -11.11 -4.71 13.21
N PHE A 167 -10.38 -5.30 12.26
CA PHE A 167 -10.68 -6.62 11.74
C PHE A 167 -9.75 -7.67 12.34
N GLY A 168 -10.18 -8.92 12.31
CA GLY A 168 -9.36 -10.07 12.68
C GLY A 168 -9.42 -11.16 11.63
N ILE A 169 -8.40 -12.03 11.64
CA ILE A 169 -8.37 -13.26 10.86
C ILE A 169 -8.73 -14.42 11.79
N MET A 170 -9.89 -15.02 11.56
CA MET A 170 -10.39 -16.18 12.28
C MET A 170 -10.05 -17.47 11.52
N THR A 171 -9.31 -18.37 12.15
CA THR A 171 -8.78 -19.59 11.52
C THR A 171 -8.62 -20.73 12.53
N THR A 172 -8.71 -21.97 12.08
CA THR A 172 -8.45 -23.16 12.93
C THR A 172 -6.97 -23.50 13.05
N LYS A 173 -6.11 -22.91 12.22
CA LYS A 173 -4.67 -23.18 12.20
C LYS A 173 -3.89 -22.00 12.77
N PRO A 174 -2.85 -22.24 13.58
CA PRO A 174 -1.99 -21.16 14.04
C PRO A 174 -1.22 -20.56 12.86
N LEU A 175 -1.21 -19.22 12.78
CA LEU A 175 -0.40 -18.48 11.83
C LEU A 175 1.02 -18.29 12.37
N PRO A 176 2.05 -18.36 11.51
CA PRO A 176 3.41 -17.98 11.91
C PRO A 176 3.45 -16.48 12.25
N VAL A 177 4.49 -16.05 12.96
CA VAL A 177 4.71 -14.61 13.20
C VAL A 177 4.94 -13.93 11.85
N LEU A 178 4.02 -13.03 11.48
CA LEU A 178 4.08 -12.30 10.23
C LEU A 178 4.83 -10.97 10.41
N ALA A 179 5.50 -10.55 9.34
CA ALA A 179 6.25 -9.30 9.33
C ALA A 179 5.33 -8.09 9.46
N ARG A 180 5.82 -7.05 10.13
CA ARG A 180 5.14 -5.75 10.17
C ARG A 180 5.31 -5.06 8.83
N MET A 181 4.24 -4.49 8.31
CA MET A 181 4.18 -3.83 7.02
C MET A 181 3.95 -2.33 7.18
N LYS A 182 4.44 -1.57 6.20
CA LYS A 182 4.33 -0.13 6.10
C LYS A 182 3.66 0.20 4.77
N PHE A 183 2.56 0.94 4.82
CA PHE A 183 1.86 1.41 3.62
C PHE A 183 1.83 2.93 3.60
N PHE A 184 1.77 3.52 2.41
CA PHE A 184 1.70 4.96 2.23
C PHE A 184 0.33 5.32 1.67
N VAL A 185 -0.43 6.11 2.43
CA VAL A 185 -1.73 6.68 2.04
C VAL A 185 -1.57 8.19 1.84
N SER A 186 -2.64 8.87 1.39
CA SER A 186 -2.61 10.31 1.08
C SER A 186 -2.10 11.22 2.23
N LEU A 187 -2.32 10.83 3.48
CA LEU A 187 -1.90 11.60 4.66
C LEU A 187 -0.54 11.18 5.23
N GLY A 188 0.07 10.13 4.67
CA GLY A 188 1.39 9.66 5.09
C GLY A 188 1.44 8.16 5.32
N LEU A 189 2.39 7.76 6.17
CA LEU A 189 2.65 6.36 6.49
C LEU A 189 1.56 5.81 7.42
N ILE A 190 1.14 4.57 7.17
CA ILE A 190 0.41 3.73 8.13
C ILE A 190 1.19 2.45 8.40
N ASN A 191 1.16 1.99 9.65
CA ASN A 191 1.77 0.75 10.07
C ASN A 191 0.68 -0.31 10.20
N VAL A 192 0.93 -1.49 9.64
CA VAL A 192 -0.02 -2.62 9.65
C VAL A 192 0.70 -3.87 10.12
N HIS A 193 0.09 -4.60 11.04
CA HIS A 193 0.58 -5.91 11.45
C HIS A 193 -0.54 -6.78 12.01
N LEU A 194 -0.34 -8.09 11.97
CA LEU A 194 -1.15 -9.03 12.75
C LEU A 194 -0.51 -9.22 14.11
N ASP A 195 -1.31 -9.12 15.17
CA ASP A 195 -0.84 -9.41 16.53
C ASP A 195 -0.37 -10.86 16.60
N PRO A 196 0.88 -11.15 17.02
CA PRO A 196 1.37 -12.52 17.12
C PRO A 196 0.62 -13.35 18.15
N THR A 197 -0.08 -12.72 19.10
CA THR A 197 -0.86 -13.41 20.14
C THR A 197 -2.33 -13.47 19.71
N PRO A 198 -2.84 -14.63 19.28
CA PRO A 198 -4.25 -14.75 18.90
C PRO A 198 -5.14 -14.78 20.14
N ILE A 199 -6.37 -14.29 19.96
CA ILE A 199 -7.47 -14.61 20.87
C ILE A 199 -7.86 -16.06 20.62
N ARG A 200 -7.80 -16.90 21.66
CA ARG A 200 -8.24 -18.29 21.59
C ARG A 200 -9.73 -18.37 21.88
N VAL A 201 -10.45 -19.00 20.97
CA VAL A 201 -11.89 -19.21 21.08
C VAL A 201 -12.12 -20.71 21.13
N GLU A 202 -12.61 -21.22 22.27
CA GLU A 202 -12.85 -22.65 22.47
C GLU A 202 -13.96 -23.21 21.58
N ASN A 203 -14.93 -22.36 21.22
CA ASN A 203 -16.03 -22.70 20.33
C ASN A 203 -16.24 -21.58 19.31
N ALA A 204 -15.99 -21.88 18.03
CA ALA A 204 -16.15 -20.96 16.90
C ALA A 204 -17.60 -20.44 16.70
N GLY A 205 -18.58 -20.98 17.42
CA GLY A 205 -19.98 -20.58 17.36
C GLY A 205 -20.88 -21.66 16.74
N SER A 206 -22.14 -21.29 16.54
CA SER A 206 -23.11 -22.13 15.83
C SER A 206 -22.95 -22.04 14.31
N ASP A 207 -23.64 -22.92 13.57
CA ASP A 207 -23.66 -22.86 12.10
C ASP A 207 -24.27 -21.55 11.57
N ALA A 208 -25.26 -21.01 12.28
CA ALA A 208 -25.86 -19.72 11.97
C ALA A 208 -24.87 -18.56 12.16
N ASP A 209 -24.08 -18.60 13.23
CA ASP A 209 -23.05 -17.60 13.51
C ASP A 209 -21.97 -17.57 12.42
N LEU A 210 -21.47 -18.74 12.03
CA LEU A 210 -20.48 -18.86 10.96
C LEU A 210 -21.03 -18.45 9.60
N THR A 211 -22.32 -18.73 9.34
CA THR A 211 -22.99 -18.28 8.13
C THR A 211 -23.11 -16.75 8.09
N ALA A 212 -23.46 -16.12 9.20
CA ALA A 212 -23.52 -14.66 9.31
C ALA A 212 -22.13 -14.01 9.08
N LEU A 213 -21.06 -14.59 9.63
CA LEU A 213 -19.70 -14.12 9.40
C LEU A 213 -19.26 -14.24 7.94
N LYS A 214 -19.59 -15.36 7.27
CA LYS A 214 -19.34 -15.55 5.84
C LYS A 214 -20.10 -14.53 4.99
N GLN A 215 -21.37 -14.27 5.32
CA GLN A 215 -22.18 -13.24 4.64
C GLN A 215 -21.59 -11.84 4.82
N PHE A 216 -21.18 -11.50 6.05
CA PHE A 216 -20.52 -10.23 6.33
C PHE A 216 -19.22 -10.07 5.54
N GLN A 217 -18.36 -11.09 5.51
CA GLN A 217 -17.13 -11.08 4.71
C GLN A 217 -17.42 -10.90 3.21
N LEU A 218 -18.39 -11.62 2.67
CA LEU A 218 -18.82 -11.47 1.28
C LEU A 218 -19.26 -10.03 0.99
N MET A 219 -20.09 -9.45 1.85
CA MET A 219 -20.54 -8.06 1.74
C MET A 219 -19.36 -7.09 1.79
N LEU A 220 -18.42 -7.27 2.72
CA LEU A 220 -17.24 -6.42 2.84
C LEU A 220 -16.39 -6.42 1.56
N PHE A 221 -16.06 -7.60 1.04
CA PHE A 221 -15.16 -7.68 -0.12
C PHE A 221 -15.85 -7.38 -1.45
N ARG A 222 -17.11 -7.77 -1.63
CA ARG A 222 -17.88 -7.56 -2.86
C ARG A 222 -18.49 -6.16 -2.94
N ASP A 223 -19.11 -5.67 -1.86
CA ASP A 223 -19.95 -4.47 -1.91
C ASP A 223 -19.19 -3.23 -1.43
N VAL A 224 -18.39 -3.36 -0.36
CA VAL A 224 -17.61 -2.23 0.20
C VAL A 224 -16.30 -2.04 -0.57
N LEU A 225 -15.46 -3.08 -0.67
CA LEU A 225 -14.15 -3.00 -1.33
C LEU A 225 -14.21 -3.22 -2.84
N ARG A 226 -15.29 -3.85 -3.34
CA ARG A 226 -15.53 -4.15 -4.76
C ARG A 226 -14.36 -4.85 -5.43
N LEU A 227 -13.80 -5.86 -4.77
CA LEU A 227 -12.72 -6.65 -5.35
C LEU A 227 -13.26 -7.49 -6.51
N TRP A 228 -12.63 -7.34 -7.68
CA TRP A 228 -13.02 -8.02 -8.92
C TRP A 228 -12.69 -9.52 -8.95
N LYS A 229 -11.89 -10.01 -7.99
CA LYS A 229 -11.37 -11.38 -7.99
C LYS A 229 -12.09 -12.22 -6.94
N GLU A 230 -12.99 -13.08 -7.40
CA GLU A 230 -13.85 -13.93 -6.56
C GLU A 230 -13.05 -14.77 -5.54
N PHE A 231 -11.87 -15.27 -5.92
CA PHE A 231 -11.00 -16.07 -5.04
C PHE A 231 -10.44 -15.30 -3.83
N LEU A 232 -10.53 -13.95 -3.82
CA LEU A 232 -10.15 -13.13 -2.67
C LEU A 232 -11.32 -12.90 -1.71
N VAL A 233 -12.56 -13.19 -2.12
CA VAL A 233 -13.76 -12.81 -1.39
C VAL A 233 -14.08 -13.83 -0.31
N LEU A 234 -14.23 -15.10 -0.69
CA LEU A 234 -14.48 -16.21 0.23
C LEU A 234 -14.21 -17.54 -0.47
N ASP A 235 -13.55 -18.46 0.25
CA ASP A 235 -13.43 -19.85 -0.19
C ASP A 235 -14.50 -20.72 0.49
N SER A 236 -15.47 -21.19 -0.30
CA SER A 236 -16.55 -22.06 0.16
C SER A 236 -16.15 -23.54 0.23
N SER A 237 -15.11 -23.98 -0.47
CA SER A 237 -14.66 -25.38 -0.50
C SER A 237 -13.66 -25.70 0.61
N ASN A 238 -13.21 -24.70 1.37
CA ASN A 238 -12.23 -24.86 2.46
C ASN A 238 -10.89 -25.44 1.96
N GLU A 239 -10.45 -25.02 0.77
CA GLU A 239 -9.20 -25.45 0.13
C GLU A 239 -8.08 -24.41 0.28
N ALA A 240 -8.31 -23.16 -0.12
CA ALA A 240 -7.28 -22.12 -0.21
C ALA A 240 -7.77 -20.77 0.35
N ASN A 241 -7.00 -20.17 1.26
CA ASN A 241 -7.38 -18.93 1.97
C ASN A 241 -8.76 -19.03 2.62
N SER A 242 -9.00 -20.17 3.26
CA SER A 242 -10.27 -20.58 3.84
C SER A 242 -10.57 -19.96 5.21
N PHE A 243 -9.73 -19.03 5.68
CA PHE A 243 -9.95 -18.29 6.92
C PHE A 243 -11.08 -17.27 6.75
N LEU A 244 -11.65 -16.80 7.87
CA LEU A 244 -12.66 -15.74 7.87
C LEU A 244 -12.09 -14.41 8.32
N VAL A 245 -12.52 -13.32 7.68
CA VAL A 245 -12.25 -11.95 8.12
C VAL A 245 -13.45 -11.47 8.93
N VAL A 246 -13.22 -11.17 10.21
CA VAL A 246 -14.28 -10.86 11.17
C VAL A 246 -14.10 -9.46 11.75
N PRO A 247 -15.17 -8.69 12.00
CA PRO A 247 -15.08 -7.40 12.68
C PRO A 247 -14.86 -7.64 14.18
N LEU A 248 -14.03 -6.82 14.81
CA LEU A 248 -13.69 -6.91 16.22
C LEU A 248 -14.04 -5.62 16.97
N ALA A 249 -14.77 -5.77 18.07
CA ALA A 249 -15.05 -4.70 19.01
C ALA A 249 -13.88 -4.61 20.00
N GLN A 250 -13.27 -3.42 20.11
CA GLN A 250 -12.15 -3.12 21.00
C GLN A 250 -10.98 -4.12 20.88
N SER A 251 -10.83 -4.76 19.71
CA SER A 251 -9.83 -5.80 19.46
C SER A 251 -9.88 -7.01 20.41
N ARG A 252 -11.02 -7.29 21.04
CA ARG A 252 -11.14 -8.34 22.07
C ARG A 252 -12.08 -9.46 21.67
N GLN A 253 -13.15 -9.13 20.98
CA GLN A 253 -14.20 -10.07 20.62
C GLN A 253 -14.83 -9.68 19.30
N ILE A 254 -15.51 -10.65 18.67
CA ILE A 254 -16.27 -10.41 17.44
C ILE A 254 -17.36 -9.36 17.71
N ASP A 255 -17.42 -8.36 16.84
CA ASP A 255 -18.49 -7.36 16.87
C ASP A 255 -19.75 -7.90 16.20
N TRP A 256 -20.52 -8.69 16.95
CA TRP A 256 -21.77 -9.26 16.47
C TRP A 256 -22.84 -8.21 16.15
N GLN A 257 -22.74 -7.00 16.71
CA GLN A 257 -23.66 -5.93 16.39
C GLN A 257 -23.43 -5.47 14.95
N VAL A 258 -22.18 -5.20 14.57
CA VAL A 258 -21.83 -4.86 13.18
C VAL A 258 -22.21 -5.96 12.20
N VAL A 259 -22.01 -7.24 12.55
CA VAL A 259 -22.41 -8.37 11.69
C VAL A 259 -23.92 -8.40 11.44
N LYS A 260 -24.73 -8.09 12.47
CA LYS A 260 -26.20 -8.09 12.39
C LYS A 260 -26.76 -6.84 11.72
N ASP A 261 -26.12 -5.69 11.93
CA ASP A 261 -26.54 -4.41 11.36
C ASP A 261 -26.26 -4.35 9.85
N PHE A 262 -25.26 -5.09 9.36
CA PHE A 262 -24.83 -5.10 7.95
C PHE A 262 -24.85 -6.51 7.32
N PRO A 263 -26.03 -7.15 7.19
CA PRO A 263 -26.15 -8.42 6.46
C PRO A 263 -25.95 -8.24 4.94
N PHE A 264 -26.26 -7.04 4.43
CA PHE A 264 -25.99 -6.59 3.07
C PHE A 264 -25.75 -5.07 3.09
N LEU A 265 -25.02 -4.55 2.11
CA LEU A 265 -24.83 -3.10 1.98
C LEU A 265 -26.04 -2.49 1.27
N ALA A 266 -26.83 -1.70 2.01
CA ALA A 266 -27.97 -0.99 1.43
C ALA A 266 -27.52 0.02 0.36
N GLN A 267 -28.19 0.01 -0.79
CA GLN A 267 -27.91 0.95 -1.86
C GLN A 267 -28.47 2.34 -1.51
N PRO A 268 -27.76 3.44 -1.81
CA PRO A 268 -28.27 4.79 -1.62
C PRO A 268 -29.57 5.00 -2.41
N SER A 269 -30.65 5.31 -1.71
CA SER A 269 -31.93 5.67 -2.31
C SER A 269 -32.24 7.14 -2.09
N GLU A 270 -32.92 7.75 -3.06
CA GLU A 270 -33.40 9.11 -2.94
C GLU A 270 -34.60 9.15 -1.98
N LEU A 271 -34.51 10.01 -0.97
CA LEU A 271 -35.60 10.29 -0.06
C LEU A 271 -36.59 11.27 -0.71
N SER A 272 -37.89 11.03 -0.51
CA SER A 272 -38.93 11.94 -0.99
C SER A 272 -38.77 13.34 -0.39
N THR A 273 -39.22 14.36 -1.11
CA THR A 273 -39.17 15.77 -0.66
C THR A 273 -39.81 15.97 0.73
N VAL A 274 -40.89 15.24 1.02
CA VAL A 274 -41.58 15.28 2.33
C VAL A 274 -40.74 14.62 3.43
N ALA A 275 -40.04 13.52 3.12
CA ALA A 275 -39.13 12.90 4.08
C ALA A 275 -37.92 13.82 4.36
N ARG A 276 -37.34 14.40 3.29
CA ARG A 276 -36.22 15.34 3.38
C ARG A 276 -36.55 16.60 4.18
N SER A 277 -37.78 17.13 4.07
CA SER A 277 -38.18 18.33 4.84
C SER A 277 -38.37 18.06 6.34
N ARG A 278 -38.61 16.80 6.72
CA ARG A 278 -38.79 16.38 8.12
C ARG A 278 -37.50 15.88 8.78
N MET A 279 -36.38 15.87 8.05
CA MET A 279 -35.10 15.42 8.59
C MET A 279 -34.62 16.34 9.71
N VAL A 280 -34.18 15.72 10.79
CA VAL A 280 -33.51 16.39 11.91
C VAL A 280 -32.02 16.14 11.76
N PHE A 281 -31.24 17.23 11.73
CA PHE A 281 -29.80 17.17 11.57
C PHE A 281 -29.12 17.31 12.93
N ASP A 282 -28.38 16.29 13.34
CA ASP A 282 -27.56 16.29 14.56
C ASP A 282 -26.08 16.11 14.16
N ALA A 283 -25.25 17.12 14.42
CA ALA A 283 -23.84 17.12 14.06
C ALA A 283 -23.07 15.90 14.59
N LYS A 284 -23.48 15.33 15.74
CA LYS A 284 -22.84 14.13 16.29
C LYS A 284 -23.07 12.89 15.43
N GLN A 285 -24.19 12.82 14.71
CA GLN A 285 -24.51 11.67 13.87
C GLN A 285 -23.68 11.61 12.58
N TYR A 286 -23.07 12.72 12.18
CA TYR A 286 -22.29 12.83 10.94
C TYR A 286 -20.78 12.68 11.13
N ARG A 287 -20.25 12.93 12.33
CA ARG A 287 -18.81 12.80 12.61
C ARG A 287 -18.36 11.35 12.42
N HIS A 288 -17.20 11.16 11.79
CA HIS A 288 -16.59 9.85 11.50
C HIS A 288 -17.48 8.89 10.69
N ARG A 289 -18.45 9.42 9.94
CA ARG A 289 -19.30 8.61 9.07
C ARG A 289 -18.77 8.56 7.65
N VAL A 290 -19.14 7.49 6.96
CA VAL A 290 -19.02 7.37 5.51
C VAL A 290 -20.38 7.72 4.90
N ILE A 291 -20.37 8.55 3.86
CA ILE A 291 -21.57 8.97 3.13
C ILE A 291 -21.43 8.68 1.64
N LEU A 292 -22.57 8.55 0.97
CA LEU A 292 -22.66 8.43 -0.48
C LEU A 292 -23.57 9.53 -1.04
N PRO A 293 -23.16 10.23 -2.10
CA PRO A 293 -24.00 11.24 -2.73
C PRO A 293 -25.11 10.56 -3.56
N TRP A 294 -26.34 10.62 -3.07
CA TRP A 294 -27.50 10.01 -3.74
C TRP A 294 -27.90 10.71 -5.05
N TYR A 295 -27.54 11.99 -5.20
CA TYR A 295 -27.90 12.83 -6.35
C TYR A 295 -26.92 12.74 -7.54
N ARG A 296 -25.82 12.00 -7.41
CA ARG A 296 -24.83 11.83 -8.50
C ARG A 296 -25.12 10.57 -9.31
N THR A 297 -24.63 10.55 -10.54
CA THR A 297 -24.63 9.35 -11.39
C THR A 297 -23.66 8.29 -10.86
N ASP A 298 -22.49 8.72 -10.37
CA ASP A 298 -21.55 7.88 -9.64
C ASP A 298 -21.97 7.77 -8.17
N ARG A 299 -22.97 6.92 -7.91
CA ARG A 299 -23.51 6.62 -6.56
C ARG A 299 -22.60 5.73 -5.74
N GLU A 300 -21.48 5.36 -6.33
CA GLU A 300 -20.59 4.32 -5.86
C GLU A 300 -19.40 4.90 -5.11
N ARG A 301 -19.09 6.19 -5.32
CA ARG A 301 -17.99 6.88 -4.66
C ARG A 301 -18.34 7.28 -3.24
N ALA A 302 -17.64 6.68 -2.28
CA ALA A 302 -17.80 6.94 -0.86
C ALA A 302 -16.93 8.10 -0.39
N TYR A 303 -17.40 8.79 0.65
CA TYR A 303 -16.70 9.91 1.26
C TYR A 303 -16.73 9.79 2.79
N VAL A 304 -15.63 10.10 3.45
CA VAL A 304 -15.57 10.23 4.91
C VAL A 304 -15.86 11.68 5.29
N VAL A 305 -16.73 11.88 6.27
CA VAL A 305 -16.98 13.21 6.86
C VAL A 305 -15.80 13.58 7.76
N THR A 306 -15.10 14.64 7.39
CA THR A 306 -13.91 15.12 8.11
C THR A 306 -14.22 16.29 9.03
N ALA A 307 -15.23 17.10 8.73
CA ALA A 307 -15.66 18.23 9.55
C ALA A 307 -17.18 18.45 9.44
N VAL A 308 -17.76 19.04 10.49
CA VAL A 308 -19.16 19.47 10.50
C VAL A 308 -19.21 20.98 10.77
N HIS A 309 -19.68 21.74 9.78
CA HIS A 309 -19.69 23.20 9.80
C HIS A 309 -21.08 23.71 10.19
N GLU A 310 -21.37 23.72 11.50
CA GLU A 310 -22.67 24.14 12.05
C GLU A 310 -23.00 25.62 11.80
N HIS A 311 -21.99 26.43 11.49
CA HIS A 311 -22.12 27.85 11.17
C HIS A 311 -22.42 28.11 9.68
N LEU A 312 -22.31 27.10 8.82
CA LEU A 312 -22.61 27.20 7.39
C LEU A 312 -23.95 26.53 7.08
N THR A 313 -24.67 27.08 6.12
CA THR A 313 -25.97 26.58 5.67
C THR A 313 -25.97 26.45 4.14
N PRO A 314 -26.97 25.80 3.54
CA PRO A 314 -27.21 25.85 2.10
C PRO A 314 -27.18 27.26 1.47
N GLY A 315 -27.55 28.29 2.24
CA GLY A 315 -27.52 29.69 1.79
C GLY A 315 -26.15 30.36 1.90
N SER A 316 -25.13 29.69 2.45
CA SER A 316 -23.77 30.22 2.54
C SER A 316 -23.12 30.35 1.15
N PRO A 317 -22.16 31.30 0.97
CA PRO A 317 -21.48 31.52 -0.31
C PRO A 317 -20.80 30.25 -0.84
N PHE A 318 -20.93 29.99 -2.13
CA PHE A 318 -20.24 28.86 -2.76
C PHE A 318 -18.73 29.20 -2.94
N PRO A 319 -17.80 28.24 -2.84
CA PRO A 319 -16.36 28.51 -2.93
C PRO A 319 -15.85 29.01 -4.30
N ASN A 320 -16.72 29.11 -5.31
CA ASN A 320 -16.36 29.62 -6.63
C ASN A 320 -17.26 30.80 -7.01
N GLU A 321 -16.79 31.64 -7.93
CA GLU A 321 -17.52 32.83 -8.38
C GLU A 321 -18.69 32.51 -9.32
N LYS A 322 -18.86 31.24 -9.74
CA LYS A 322 -19.88 30.85 -10.72
C LYS A 322 -21.26 30.66 -10.12
N TYR A 323 -21.34 30.35 -8.83
CA TYR A 323 -22.58 30.10 -8.12
C TYR A 323 -22.62 30.96 -6.86
N GLN A 324 -23.79 31.52 -6.55
CA GLN A 324 -23.90 32.41 -5.40
C GLN A 324 -23.84 31.63 -4.08
N THR A 325 -24.53 30.51 -4.00
CA THR A 325 -24.68 29.70 -2.78
C THR A 325 -24.61 28.21 -3.08
N TYR A 326 -24.49 27.39 -2.04
CA TYR A 326 -24.62 25.93 -2.18
C TYR A 326 -25.99 25.53 -2.74
N GLU A 327 -27.07 26.18 -2.30
CA GLU A 327 -28.42 25.98 -2.84
C GLU A 327 -28.49 26.25 -4.36
N ASP A 328 -27.91 27.37 -4.81
CA ASP A 328 -27.84 27.74 -6.22
C ASP A 328 -27.05 26.72 -7.07
N TYR A 329 -25.90 26.27 -6.56
CA TYR A 329 -25.10 25.23 -7.23
C TYR A 329 -25.88 23.91 -7.41
N PHE A 330 -26.48 23.40 -6.34
CA PHE A 330 -27.21 22.12 -6.40
C PHE A 330 -28.48 22.21 -7.26
N GLY A 331 -29.16 23.36 -7.25
CA GLY A 331 -30.30 23.63 -8.12
C GLY A 331 -29.90 23.66 -9.59
N THR A 332 -28.83 24.38 -9.94
CA THR A 332 -28.42 24.60 -11.32
C THR A 332 -27.73 23.39 -11.94
N VAL A 333 -26.83 22.73 -11.20
CA VAL A 333 -26.00 21.64 -11.74
C VAL A 333 -26.71 20.29 -11.67
N TYR A 334 -27.48 20.05 -10.62
CA TYR A 334 -28.09 18.74 -10.36
C TYR A 334 -29.63 18.76 -10.37
N GLY A 335 -30.26 19.92 -10.58
CA GLY A 335 -31.72 20.05 -10.53
C GLY A 335 -32.31 19.77 -9.15
N GLN A 336 -31.51 19.89 -8.08
CA GLN A 336 -31.92 19.46 -6.74
C GLN A 336 -32.49 20.62 -5.92
N GLN A 337 -33.67 20.41 -5.37
CA GLN A 337 -34.28 21.35 -4.43
C GLN A 337 -33.89 21.00 -2.98
N ILE A 338 -33.32 21.96 -2.27
CA ILE A 338 -32.97 21.82 -0.85
C ILE A 338 -34.22 22.07 0.01
N CYS A 339 -34.59 21.08 0.83
CA CYS A 339 -35.83 21.13 1.62
C CYS A 339 -35.64 21.81 2.99
N ASN A 340 -34.49 21.62 3.64
CA ASN A 340 -34.18 22.24 4.92
C ASN A 340 -33.02 23.23 4.74
N LYS A 341 -33.34 24.52 4.77
CA LYS A 341 -32.36 25.61 4.58
C LYS A 341 -31.48 25.87 5.81
N ASN A 342 -31.86 25.33 6.98
CA ASN A 342 -31.13 25.50 8.23
C ASN A 342 -30.19 24.32 8.53
N GLN A 343 -30.12 23.32 7.65
CA GLN A 343 -29.16 22.22 7.82
C GLN A 343 -27.72 22.76 7.76
N PHE A 344 -26.82 22.15 8.51
CA PHE A 344 -25.40 22.49 8.45
C PHE A 344 -24.74 21.88 7.21
N LEU A 345 -23.56 22.40 6.85
CA LEU A 345 -22.71 21.79 5.82
C LEU A 345 -21.70 20.83 6.45
N ILE A 346 -21.25 19.86 5.65
CA ILE A 346 -20.22 18.89 6.03
C ILE A 346 -19.05 18.96 5.06
N GLU A 347 -17.84 18.85 5.60
CA GLU A 347 -16.63 18.68 4.81
C GLU A 347 -16.32 17.20 4.68
N VAL A 348 -15.88 16.79 3.49
CA VAL A 348 -15.72 15.39 3.17
C VAL A 348 -14.47 15.12 2.35
N LYS A 349 -13.87 13.95 2.58
CA LYS A 349 -12.74 13.43 1.79
C LYS A 349 -13.13 12.14 1.09
N GLY A 350 -12.90 12.09 -0.22
CA GLY A 350 -13.12 10.88 -1.01
C GLY A 350 -12.15 9.78 -0.61
N ILE A 351 -12.66 8.55 -0.50
CA ILE A 351 -11.90 7.35 -0.15
C ILE A 351 -11.84 6.34 -1.29
#